data_AF-A0A2A3GAN1-F1
#
_entry.id   AF-A0A2A3GAN1-F1
#
_cell.length_a   1.000
_cell.length_b   1.000
_cell.length_c   1.000
_cell.angle_alpha   90.00
_cell.angle_beta   90.00
_cell.angle_gamma   90.00
#
_symmetry.space_group_name_H-M   'P 1'
#
loop_
_entity.id
_entity.type
_entity.pdbx_description
1 polymer ?
#
loop_
_entity_poly.entity_id
_entity_poly.type
_entity_poly.pdbx_seq_one_letter_code
_entity_poly.pdbx_strand_id
1 'polypeptide(L)'
;MRTTGTRRTTWAAVACAATALLTTTGFAGTGAASTPRHENVAASAAVHTLTAPEALTEDSIPEDFASVMGYTPVRIDGMLANPGGDCSSPVPLPLEFDTACKAHDLGYDLLRYASRSGEDLGPWARQSLDAQLDQRMHTACDSRLDEQARAQCFVMANVAATFVTGNSWRQGYSTPITESGLPYALAGTAGAALLAGAAWSIRRRPRPVGAIA
;
A
#
# COMPACT_ATOMS: atom_id res chain seq x y z
N MET A 1 35.30 -33.97 0.98
CA MET A 1 34.07 -33.29 1.47
C MET A 1 34.31 -31.79 1.42
N ARG A 2 33.67 -31.08 0.48
CA ARG A 2 33.74 -29.61 0.37
C ARG A 2 32.47 -29.02 0.98
N THR A 3 32.63 -28.14 1.95
CA THR A 3 31.57 -27.36 2.59
C THR A 3 31.08 -26.28 1.63
N THR A 4 29.84 -26.40 1.13
CA THR A 4 29.13 -25.35 0.39
C THR A 4 28.46 -24.39 1.38
N GLY A 5 29.15 -23.30 1.72
CA GLY A 5 28.57 -22.19 2.48
C GLY A 5 28.66 -20.89 1.69
N THR A 6 27.62 -20.54 0.91
CA THR A 6 27.55 -19.19 0.27
C THR A 6 26.14 -18.76 -0.17
N ARG A 7 25.05 -19.33 0.37
CA ARG A 7 23.67 -18.90 0.06
C ARG A 7 22.99 -18.01 1.12
N ARG A 8 23.60 -17.79 2.28
CA ARG A 8 22.99 -16.99 3.38
C ARG A 8 23.19 -15.48 3.25
N THR A 9 24.18 -15.02 2.48
CA THR A 9 24.54 -13.60 2.39
C THR A 9 23.66 -12.77 1.46
N THR A 10 22.96 -13.38 0.50
CA THR A 10 22.09 -12.65 -0.44
C THR A 10 20.77 -12.21 0.18
N TRP A 11 20.17 -13.04 1.04
CA TRP A 11 18.91 -12.73 1.71
C TRP A 11 19.07 -11.65 2.78
N ALA A 12 20.19 -11.66 3.52
CA ALA A 12 20.49 -10.62 4.50
C ALA A 12 20.72 -9.25 3.84
N ALA A 13 21.38 -9.20 2.68
CA ALA A 13 21.61 -7.95 1.95
C ALA A 13 20.32 -7.37 1.34
N VAL A 14 19.42 -8.23 0.83
CA VAL A 14 18.09 -7.81 0.35
C VAL A 14 17.21 -7.34 1.51
N ALA A 15 17.23 -8.04 2.64
CA ALA A 15 16.51 -7.63 3.84
C ALA A 15 17.01 -6.28 4.36
N CYS A 16 18.33 -6.08 4.48
CA CYS A 16 18.90 -4.78 4.91
C CYS A 16 18.58 -3.64 3.94
N ALA A 17 18.52 -3.90 2.62
CA ALA A 17 18.14 -2.89 1.63
C ALA A 17 16.65 -2.50 1.76
N ALA A 18 15.77 -3.48 1.99
CA ALA A 18 14.36 -3.24 2.26
C ALA A 18 14.16 -2.44 3.58
N THR A 19 14.93 -2.77 4.63
CA THR A 19 14.90 -2.03 5.90
C THR A 19 15.44 -0.60 5.77
N ALA A 20 16.47 -0.37 4.96
CA ALA A 20 17.05 0.96 4.75
C ALA A 20 16.11 1.91 3.97
N LEU A 21 15.31 1.38 3.04
CA LEU A 21 14.26 2.14 2.36
C LEU A 21 13.12 2.51 3.32
N LEU A 22 12.76 1.62 4.26
CA LEU A 22 11.75 1.87 5.28
C LEU A 22 12.19 2.93 6.31
N THR A 23 13.48 3.03 6.64
CA THR A 23 13.98 3.92 7.70
C THR A 23 14.33 5.33 7.22
N THR A 24 14.72 5.52 5.96
CA THR A 24 15.22 6.82 5.47
C THR A 24 14.15 7.82 5.06
N THR A 25 12.89 7.38 4.88
CA THR A 25 11.75 8.26 4.55
C THR A 25 10.73 8.40 5.70
N GLY A 26 10.99 7.79 6.86
CA GLY A 26 9.93 7.45 7.84
C GLY A 26 9.60 8.46 8.94
N PHE A 27 10.30 9.60 9.09
CA PHE A 27 10.15 10.46 10.28
C PHE A 27 9.63 11.89 10.03
N ALA A 28 9.12 12.19 8.84
CA ALA A 28 8.32 13.39 8.61
C ALA A 28 6.84 12.99 8.55
N GLY A 29 6.29 12.49 9.66
CA GLY A 29 4.85 12.31 9.78
C GLY A 29 4.20 13.70 9.73
N THR A 30 3.37 13.96 8.72
CA THR A 30 2.38 15.03 8.81
C THR A 30 1.52 14.69 10.03
N GLY A 31 1.28 15.67 10.91
CA GLY A 31 0.74 15.46 12.27
C GLY A 31 -0.38 14.43 12.33
N ALA A 32 -0.40 13.64 13.42
CA ALA A 32 -1.41 12.61 13.65
C ALA A 32 -2.82 13.17 13.42
N ALA A 33 -3.69 12.42 12.74
CA ALA A 33 -5.10 12.79 12.64
C ALA A 33 -5.64 12.92 14.07
N SER A 34 -6.13 14.12 14.39
CA SER A 34 -6.87 14.34 15.63
C SER A 34 -8.32 13.92 15.38
N THR A 35 -8.97 13.34 16.39
CA THR A 35 -10.40 13.04 16.30
C THR A 35 -11.16 14.35 16.03
N PRO A 36 -11.84 14.48 14.89
CA PRO A 36 -12.59 15.67 14.56
C PRO A 36 -13.68 15.93 15.60
N ARG A 37 -14.01 17.20 15.86
CA ARG A 37 -15.15 17.55 16.74
C ARG A 37 -16.49 17.18 16.09
N HIS A 38 -16.54 17.27 14.76
CA HIS A 38 -17.67 16.86 13.93
C HIS A 38 -17.09 16.20 12.67
N GLU A 39 -17.69 15.09 12.27
CA GLU A 39 -17.33 14.36 11.05
C GLU A 39 -18.43 14.55 10.00
N ASN A 40 -18.07 14.48 8.71
CA ASN A 40 -19.06 14.48 7.64
C ASN A 40 -19.95 13.23 7.74
N VAL A 41 -21.22 13.43 8.08
CA VAL A 41 -22.16 12.31 8.36
C VAL A 41 -22.38 11.43 7.13
N ALA A 42 -22.51 12.03 5.94
CA ALA A 42 -22.75 11.28 4.71
C ALA A 42 -21.54 10.42 4.32
N ALA A 43 -20.32 10.99 4.37
CA ALA A 43 -19.09 10.25 4.12
C ALA A 43 -18.84 9.16 5.16
N SER A 44 -19.11 9.43 6.44
CA SER A 44 -19.01 8.45 7.52
C SER A 44 -19.93 7.26 7.28
N ALA A 45 -21.21 7.52 6.96
CA ALA A 45 -22.16 6.47 6.59
C ALA A 45 -21.68 5.68 5.36
N ALA A 46 -21.21 6.36 4.32
CA ALA A 46 -20.67 5.74 3.11
C ALA A 46 -19.49 4.81 3.42
N VAL A 47 -18.55 5.21 4.28
CA VAL A 47 -17.40 4.39 4.69
C VAL A 47 -17.85 3.17 5.50
N HIS A 48 -18.80 3.33 6.43
CA HIS A 48 -19.38 2.21 7.16
C HIS A 48 -20.04 1.20 6.22
N THR A 49 -20.81 1.69 5.25
CA THR A 49 -21.44 0.85 4.23
C THR A 49 -20.39 0.16 3.37
N LEU A 50 -19.38 0.89 2.86
CA LEU A 50 -18.25 0.34 2.09
C LEU A 50 -17.56 -0.81 2.79
N THR A 51 -17.28 -0.66 4.08
CA THR A 51 -16.52 -1.61 4.92
C THR A 51 -17.37 -2.71 5.51
N ALA A 52 -18.69 -2.67 5.35
CA ALA A 52 -19.58 -3.76 5.76
C ALA A 52 -19.49 -4.97 4.79
N PRO A 53 -19.67 -6.20 5.28
CA PRO A 53 -19.58 -7.41 4.46
C PRO A 53 -20.62 -7.53 3.33
N GLU A 54 -21.81 -6.93 3.48
CA GLU A 54 -23.00 -7.42 2.76
C GLU A 54 -23.89 -6.35 2.07
N ALA A 55 -23.57 -5.06 2.12
CA ALA A 55 -24.45 -4.09 1.46
C ALA A 55 -23.71 -2.85 0.99
N LEU A 56 -23.65 -2.65 -0.33
CA LEU A 56 -23.38 -1.36 -0.95
C LEU A 56 -24.55 -1.02 -1.86
N THR A 57 -25.41 -0.12 -1.42
CA THR A 57 -26.39 0.53 -2.29
C THR A 57 -25.75 1.79 -2.87
N GLU A 58 -26.05 2.13 -4.13
CA GLU A 58 -25.56 3.38 -4.74
C GLU A 58 -26.00 4.60 -3.92
N ASP A 59 -27.16 4.49 -3.26
CA ASP A 59 -27.70 5.46 -2.30
C ASP A 59 -26.81 5.73 -1.06
N SER A 60 -25.75 4.94 -0.86
CA SER A 60 -24.79 5.17 0.23
C SER A 60 -23.76 6.26 -0.08
N ILE A 61 -23.63 6.66 -1.34
CA ILE A 61 -22.71 7.72 -1.76
C ILE A 61 -23.39 9.09 -1.56
N PRO A 62 -22.68 10.12 -1.05
CA PRO A 62 -23.24 11.47 -0.96
C PRO A 62 -23.78 11.97 -2.30
N GLU A 63 -24.96 12.59 -2.31
CA GLU A 63 -25.66 12.99 -3.54
C GLU A 63 -24.84 13.93 -4.44
N ASP A 64 -24.06 14.81 -3.83
CA ASP A 64 -23.20 15.77 -4.50
C ASP A 64 -21.77 15.25 -4.75
N PHE A 65 -21.46 13.99 -4.37
CA PHE A 65 -20.13 13.39 -4.54
C PHE A 65 -19.62 13.52 -5.97
N ALA A 66 -20.45 13.25 -6.98
CA ALA A 66 -20.04 13.32 -8.37
C ALA A 66 -19.68 14.75 -8.81
N SER A 67 -20.40 15.75 -8.27
CA SER A 67 -20.11 17.17 -8.55
C SER A 67 -18.82 17.62 -7.87
N VAL A 68 -18.54 17.13 -6.67
CA VAL A 68 -17.34 17.47 -5.90
C VAL A 68 -16.12 16.73 -6.46
N MET A 69 -16.20 15.41 -6.61
CA MET A 69 -15.07 14.55 -6.96
C MET A 69 -14.84 14.43 -8.47
N GLY A 70 -15.82 14.79 -9.29
CA GLY A 70 -15.70 14.83 -10.75
C GLY A 70 -15.93 13.49 -11.46
N TYR A 71 -16.48 12.48 -10.76
CA TYR A 71 -16.85 11.20 -11.34
C TYR A 71 -17.99 10.54 -10.55
N THR A 72 -18.75 9.65 -11.19
CA THR A 72 -19.77 8.83 -10.52
C THR A 72 -19.17 7.45 -10.21
N PRO A 73 -19.23 6.98 -8.95
CA PRO A 73 -18.84 5.61 -8.62
C PRO A 73 -19.68 4.59 -9.40
N VAL A 74 -19.08 3.46 -9.75
CA VAL A 74 -19.76 2.40 -10.51
C VAL A 74 -19.61 1.06 -9.81
N ARG A 75 -20.51 0.12 -10.11
CA ARG A 75 -20.39 -1.26 -9.62
C ARG A 75 -19.48 -2.08 -10.54
N ILE A 76 -18.41 -2.63 -9.98
CA ILE A 76 -17.47 -3.54 -10.65
C ILE A 76 -17.40 -4.80 -9.80
N ASP A 77 -17.71 -5.97 -10.39
CA ASP A 77 -17.76 -7.27 -9.71
C ASP A 77 -18.48 -7.25 -8.34
N GLY A 78 -19.61 -6.56 -8.28
CA GLY A 78 -20.42 -6.46 -7.07
C GLY A 78 -20.01 -5.36 -6.08
N MET A 79 -18.84 -4.74 -6.24
CA MET A 79 -18.33 -3.67 -5.38
C MET A 79 -18.55 -2.28 -6.00
N LEU A 80 -18.95 -1.28 -5.20
CA LEU A 80 -18.85 0.12 -5.64
C LEU A 80 -17.38 0.53 -5.68
N ALA A 81 -17.00 1.19 -6.77
CA ALA A 81 -15.61 1.45 -7.09
C ALA A 81 -15.42 2.78 -7.84
N ASN A 82 -14.21 3.33 -7.73
CA ASN A 82 -13.76 4.41 -8.61
C ASN A 82 -13.45 3.80 -10.00
N PRO A 83 -14.18 4.16 -11.08
CA PRO A 83 -13.97 3.58 -12.40
C PRO A 83 -12.59 3.89 -12.99
N GLY A 84 -11.96 4.99 -12.57
CA GLY A 84 -10.62 5.40 -12.97
C GLY A 84 -9.54 5.05 -11.95
N GLY A 85 -9.88 4.35 -10.86
CA GLY A 85 -8.94 3.93 -9.83
C GLY A 85 -7.98 2.86 -10.33
N ASP A 86 -6.89 2.67 -9.60
CA ASP A 86 -5.87 1.67 -9.92
C ASP A 86 -5.24 1.05 -8.68
N CYS A 87 -4.62 -0.11 -8.86
CA CYS A 87 -3.70 -0.62 -7.85
C CYS A 87 -2.39 0.18 -7.92
N SER A 88 -2.35 1.34 -7.27
CA SER A 88 -1.17 2.20 -7.17
C SER A 88 -0.01 1.48 -6.45
N SER A 89 0.78 0.73 -7.21
CA SER A 89 1.90 -0.09 -6.74
C SER A 89 3.10 0.05 -7.68
N PRO A 90 4.34 0.16 -7.15
CA PRO A 90 5.55 0.22 -7.97
C PRO A 90 5.87 -1.11 -8.67
N VAL A 91 5.22 -2.20 -8.26
CA VAL A 91 5.32 -3.51 -8.90
C VAL A 91 3.93 -3.98 -9.34
N PRO A 92 3.81 -4.70 -10.46
CA PRO A 92 2.54 -5.28 -10.86
C PRO A 92 1.95 -6.14 -9.74
N LEU A 93 0.69 -5.87 -9.40
CA LEU A 93 -0.08 -6.70 -8.49
C LEU A 93 -0.90 -7.74 -9.27
N PRO A 94 -1.32 -8.85 -8.62
CA PRO A 94 -2.27 -9.79 -9.18
C PRO A 94 -3.51 -9.08 -9.76
N LEU A 95 -3.95 -9.49 -10.96
CA LEU A 95 -5.07 -8.86 -11.66
C LEU A 95 -6.38 -8.96 -10.88
N GLU A 96 -6.54 -10.04 -10.12
CA GLU A 96 -7.68 -10.26 -9.24
C GLU A 96 -7.79 -9.24 -8.08
N PHE A 97 -6.79 -8.37 -7.89
CA PHE A 97 -6.86 -7.28 -6.91
C PHE A 97 -7.46 -5.99 -7.48
N ASP A 98 -7.60 -5.86 -8.80
CA ASP A 98 -8.01 -4.61 -9.47
C ASP A 98 -9.30 -4.01 -8.89
N THR A 99 -10.35 -4.82 -8.80
CA THR A 99 -11.64 -4.38 -8.26
C THR A 99 -11.55 -3.97 -6.78
N ALA A 100 -10.74 -4.69 -5.98
CA ALA A 100 -10.53 -4.34 -4.58
C ALA A 100 -9.79 -3.01 -4.43
N CYS A 101 -8.76 -2.76 -5.25
CA CYS A 101 -8.03 -1.48 -5.27
C CYS A 101 -8.95 -0.32 -5.67
N LYS A 102 -9.74 -0.47 -6.74
CA LYS A 102 -10.68 0.57 -7.17
C LYS A 102 -11.76 0.88 -6.13
N ALA A 103 -12.20 -0.12 -5.38
CA ALA A 103 -13.12 0.07 -4.27
C ALA A 103 -12.45 0.77 -3.06
N HIS A 104 -11.17 0.48 -2.81
CA HIS A 104 -10.38 1.18 -1.79
C HIS A 104 -10.13 2.64 -2.16
N ASP A 105 -9.82 2.92 -3.43
CA ASP A 105 -9.69 4.29 -3.95
C ASP A 105 -10.97 5.10 -3.76
N LEU A 106 -12.14 4.52 -4.03
CA LEU A 106 -13.42 5.16 -3.72
C LEU A 106 -13.55 5.50 -2.23
N GLY A 107 -13.15 4.59 -1.35
CA GLY A 107 -13.10 4.84 0.08
C GLY A 107 -12.20 6.03 0.45
N TYR A 108 -11.00 6.09 -0.14
CA TYR A 108 -10.08 7.20 0.05
C TYR A 108 -10.63 8.51 -0.52
N ASP A 109 -11.36 8.45 -1.63
CA ASP A 109 -12.03 9.60 -2.22
C ASP A 109 -13.18 10.13 -1.36
N LEU A 110 -13.86 9.27 -0.58
CA LEU A 110 -14.80 9.73 0.45
C LEU A 110 -14.10 10.47 1.60
N LEU A 111 -12.89 10.06 1.99
CA LEU A 111 -12.10 10.82 2.97
C LEU A 111 -11.72 12.20 2.41
N ARG A 112 -11.31 12.25 1.13
CA ARG A 112 -10.98 13.52 0.45
C ARG A 112 -12.20 14.40 0.26
N TYR A 113 -13.35 13.82 -0.05
CA TYR A 113 -14.63 14.50 -0.14
C TYR A 113 -14.97 15.21 1.18
N ALA A 114 -14.91 14.48 2.31
CA ALA A 114 -15.14 15.04 3.64
C ALA A 114 -14.13 16.14 4.00
N SER A 115 -12.87 15.98 3.61
CA SER A 115 -11.82 16.97 3.82
C SER A 115 -12.05 18.28 3.07
N ARG A 116 -12.63 18.23 1.87
CA ARG A 116 -12.91 19.43 1.06
C ARG A 116 -13.94 20.36 1.71
N SER A 117 -14.83 19.84 2.56
CA SER A 117 -15.77 20.63 3.35
C SER A 117 -15.25 20.99 4.75
N GLY A 118 -14.02 20.57 5.12
CA GLY A 118 -13.46 20.79 6.45
C GLY A 118 -14.07 19.89 7.53
N GLU A 119 -14.76 18.82 7.13
CA GLU A 119 -15.44 17.87 7.99
C GLU A 119 -14.77 16.49 7.90
N ASP A 120 -13.44 16.46 8.06
CA ASP A 120 -12.64 15.24 8.00
C ASP A 120 -13.26 14.11 8.84
N LEU A 121 -13.05 12.86 8.41
CA LEU A 121 -13.37 11.70 9.23
C LEU A 121 -12.19 11.38 10.17
N GLY A 122 -12.48 10.77 11.31
CA GLY A 122 -11.47 10.31 12.24
C GLY A 122 -10.62 9.15 11.70
N PRO A 123 -9.52 8.81 12.42
CA PRO A 123 -8.60 7.72 12.05
C PRO A 123 -9.25 6.38 11.73
N TRP A 124 -10.41 6.12 12.36
CA TRP A 124 -11.18 4.89 12.20
C TRP A 124 -11.53 4.62 10.73
N ALA A 125 -11.81 5.66 9.96
CA ALA A 125 -12.32 5.53 8.60
C ALA A 125 -11.25 4.95 7.67
N ARG A 126 -10.05 5.54 7.69
CA ARG A 126 -8.91 5.05 6.91
C ARG A 126 -8.46 3.67 7.37
N GLN A 127 -8.46 3.40 8.68
CA GLN A 127 -8.15 2.07 9.22
C GLN A 127 -9.13 1.01 8.73
N SER A 128 -10.43 1.32 8.71
CA SER A 128 -11.47 0.39 8.26
C SER A 128 -11.36 0.10 6.76
N LEU A 129 -11.07 1.12 5.96
CA LEU A 129 -10.84 0.98 4.52
C LEU A 129 -9.60 0.12 4.22
N ASP A 130 -8.49 0.37 4.91
CA ASP A 130 -7.26 -0.40 4.74
C ASP A 130 -7.44 -1.88 5.15
N ALA A 131 -8.14 -2.14 6.26
CA ALA A 131 -8.46 -3.50 6.71
C ALA A 131 -9.39 -4.24 5.73
N GLN A 132 -10.36 -3.53 5.14
CA GLN A 132 -11.26 -4.11 4.16
C GLN A 132 -10.54 -4.39 2.82
N LEU A 133 -9.61 -3.54 2.39
CA LEU A 133 -8.74 -3.84 1.24
C LEU A 133 -7.92 -5.11 1.49
N ASP A 134 -7.30 -5.22 2.67
CA ASP A 134 -6.54 -6.40 3.09
C ASP A 134 -7.39 -7.67 2.97
N GLN A 135 -8.58 -7.67 3.58
CA GLN A 135 -9.52 -8.79 3.51
C GLN A 135 -9.93 -9.14 2.08
N ARG A 136 -10.22 -8.13 1.24
CA ARG A 136 -10.68 -8.34 -0.15
C ARG A 136 -9.56 -8.92 -1.03
N MET A 137 -8.32 -8.45 -0.90
CA MET A 137 -7.18 -9.03 -1.63
C MET A 137 -6.94 -10.48 -1.22
N HIS A 138 -7.00 -10.79 0.07
CA HIS A 138 -6.87 -12.16 0.55
C HIS A 138 -7.99 -13.07 0.03
N THR A 139 -9.25 -12.60 0.08
CA THR A 139 -10.39 -13.32 -0.52
C THR A 139 -10.23 -13.54 -2.02
N ALA A 140 -9.72 -12.55 -2.76
CA ALA A 140 -9.51 -12.67 -4.19
C ALA A 140 -8.51 -13.79 -4.55
N CYS A 141 -7.52 -14.04 -3.68
CA CYS A 141 -6.57 -15.13 -3.87
C CYS A 141 -7.20 -16.53 -3.84
N ASP A 142 -8.35 -16.70 -3.19
CA ASP A 142 -9.04 -18.00 -3.13
C ASP A 142 -9.55 -18.48 -4.49
N SER A 143 -9.64 -17.58 -5.48
CA SER A 143 -9.94 -17.93 -6.88
C SER A 143 -8.86 -18.79 -7.55
N ARG A 144 -7.62 -18.82 -7.03
CA ARG A 144 -6.52 -19.61 -7.58
C ARG A 144 -6.62 -21.07 -7.18
N LEU A 145 -6.82 -21.97 -8.14
CA LEU A 145 -6.93 -23.41 -7.89
C LEU A 145 -5.59 -24.06 -7.51
N ASP A 146 -4.49 -23.62 -8.12
CA ASP A 146 -3.15 -24.11 -7.80
C ASP A 146 -2.67 -23.55 -6.45
N GLU A 147 -2.23 -24.44 -5.56
CA GLU A 147 -1.83 -24.09 -4.19
C GLU A 147 -0.61 -23.16 -4.16
N GLN A 148 0.36 -23.38 -5.05
CA GLN A 148 1.56 -22.55 -5.11
C GLN A 148 1.23 -21.15 -5.62
N ALA A 149 0.40 -21.03 -6.66
CA ALA A 149 -0.07 -19.78 -7.18
C ALA A 149 -0.94 -19.02 -6.15
N ARG A 150 -1.78 -19.74 -5.38
CA ARG A 150 -2.55 -19.17 -4.27
C ARG A 150 -1.62 -18.63 -3.19
N ALA A 151 -0.65 -19.41 -2.73
CA ALA A 151 0.32 -18.97 -1.74
C ALA A 151 1.10 -17.72 -2.19
N GLN A 152 1.51 -17.65 -3.46
CA GLN A 152 2.15 -16.45 -4.03
C GLN A 152 1.22 -15.23 -4.03
N CYS A 153 -0.06 -15.42 -4.33
CA CYS A 153 -1.06 -14.35 -4.25
C CYS A 153 -1.19 -13.82 -2.81
N PHE A 154 -1.31 -14.71 -1.83
CA PHE A 154 -1.37 -14.34 -0.41
C PHE A 154 -0.12 -13.55 0.02
N VAL A 155 1.07 -13.93 -0.44
CA VAL A 155 2.30 -13.15 -0.17
C VAL A 155 2.19 -11.74 -0.75
N MET A 156 1.68 -11.59 -1.98
CA MET A 156 1.49 -10.27 -2.59
C MET A 156 0.43 -9.44 -1.87
N ALA A 157 -0.68 -10.05 -1.42
CA ALA A 157 -1.70 -9.38 -0.61
C ALA A 157 -1.10 -8.82 0.70
N ASN A 158 -0.33 -9.65 1.43
CA ASN A 158 0.35 -9.22 2.66
C ASN A 158 1.32 -8.06 2.43
N VAL A 159 2.10 -8.12 1.33
CA VAL A 159 3.02 -7.04 0.97
C VAL A 159 2.24 -5.75 0.69
N ALA A 160 1.22 -5.81 -0.16
CA ALA A 160 0.39 -4.64 -0.49
C ALA A 160 -0.28 -4.03 0.75
N ALA A 161 -0.93 -4.85 1.58
CA ALA A 161 -1.58 -4.42 2.81
C ALA A 161 -0.59 -3.77 3.80
N THR A 162 0.62 -4.32 3.92
CA THR A 162 1.68 -3.75 4.77
C THR A 162 2.13 -2.38 4.27
N PHE A 163 2.29 -2.20 2.95
CA PHE A 163 2.66 -0.90 2.37
C PHE A 163 1.56 0.14 2.59
N VAL A 164 0.30 -0.20 2.33
CA VAL A 164 -0.84 0.70 2.53
C VAL A 164 -0.97 1.07 4.01
N THR A 165 -1.01 0.09 4.91
CA THR A 165 -1.12 0.32 6.36
C THR A 165 0.05 1.13 6.90
N GLY A 166 1.28 0.83 6.46
CA GLY A 166 2.47 1.59 6.85
C GLY A 166 2.44 3.03 6.34
N ASN A 167 1.92 3.26 5.14
CA ASN A 167 1.69 4.59 4.59
C ASN A 167 0.64 5.36 5.39
N SER A 168 -0.49 4.73 5.69
CA SER A 168 -1.55 5.30 6.50
C SER A 168 -1.08 5.65 7.90
N TRP A 169 -0.33 4.74 8.55
CA TRP A 169 0.30 5.02 9.84
C TRP A 169 1.25 6.22 9.78
N ARG A 170 2.11 6.30 8.76
CA ARG A 170 3.02 7.45 8.57
C ARG A 170 2.27 8.78 8.42
N GLN A 171 1.12 8.74 7.73
CA GLN A 171 0.24 9.89 7.55
C GLN A 171 -0.76 10.06 8.72
N GLY A 172 -0.57 9.36 9.84
CA GLY A 172 -1.39 9.49 11.03
C GLY A 172 -2.84 9.04 10.85
N TYR A 173 -3.13 8.20 9.87
CA TYR A 173 -4.46 7.77 9.44
C TYR A 173 -5.39 8.93 9.02
N SER A 174 -4.82 10.07 8.65
CA SER A 174 -5.57 11.23 8.12
C SER A 174 -6.04 11.00 6.68
N THR A 175 -6.80 11.95 6.13
CA THR A 175 -7.14 12.00 4.70
C THR A 175 -5.89 11.80 3.83
N PRO A 176 -5.88 10.82 2.90
CA PRO A 176 -4.69 10.49 2.13
C PRO A 176 -4.22 11.64 1.25
N ILE A 177 -2.99 12.09 1.48
CA ILE A 177 -2.31 13.12 0.68
C ILE A 177 -1.50 12.48 -0.44
N THR A 178 -1.48 13.13 -1.61
CA THR A 178 -0.59 12.75 -2.71
C THR A 178 0.83 13.20 -2.38
N GLU A 179 1.73 12.25 -2.19
CA GLU A 179 3.15 12.54 -2.00
C GLU A 179 3.87 12.57 -3.35
N SER A 180 4.82 13.50 -3.50
CA SER A 180 5.69 13.48 -4.67
C SER A 180 6.52 12.19 -4.68
N GLY A 181 6.62 11.51 -5.82
CA GLY A 181 7.48 10.32 -5.97
C GLY A 181 8.98 10.62 -5.91
N LEU A 182 9.37 11.90 -6.04
CA LEU A 182 10.76 12.35 -6.14
C LEU A 182 11.64 11.93 -4.95
N PRO A 183 11.24 12.10 -3.67
CA PRO A 183 12.05 11.70 -2.52
C PRO A 183 12.27 10.18 -2.49
N TYR A 184 11.27 9.38 -2.89
CA TYR A 184 11.39 7.93 -2.98
C TYR A 184 12.33 7.51 -4.12
N ALA A 185 12.24 8.18 -5.28
CA ALA A 185 13.15 7.93 -6.39
C ALA A 185 14.61 8.26 -6.02
N LEU A 186 14.84 9.38 -5.31
CA LEU A 186 16.16 9.77 -4.81
C LEU A 186 16.69 8.78 -3.76
N ALA A 187 15.86 8.35 -2.82
CA ALA A 187 16.25 7.34 -1.82
C ALA A 187 16.57 5.99 -2.48
N GLY A 188 15.73 5.54 -3.43
CA GLY A 188 15.91 4.30 -4.18
C GLY A 188 17.20 4.29 -5.01
N THR A 189 17.49 5.38 -5.73
CA THR A 189 18.71 5.52 -6.52
C THR A 189 19.96 5.55 -5.64
N ALA A 190 19.94 6.25 -4.51
CA ALA A 190 21.04 6.25 -3.54
C ALA A 190 21.28 4.84 -2.95
N GLY A 191 20.22 4.12 -2.58
CA GLY A 191 20.31 2.75 -2.09
C GLY A 191 20.90 1.79 -3.12
N ALA A 192 20.44 1.87 -4.37
CA ALA A 192 20.97 1.05 -5.47
C ALA A 192 22.46 1.34 -5.74
N ALA A 193 22.86 2.62 -5.72
CA ALA A 193 24.25 3.03 -5.89
C ALA A 193 25.17 2.48 -4.77
N LEU A 194 24.72 2.53 -3.52
CA LEU A 194 25.43 1.97 -2.37
C LEU A 194 25.61 0.45 -2.48
N LEU A 195 24.56 -0.28 -2.89
CA LEU A 195 24.62 -1.73 -3.10
C LEU A 195 25.58 -2.09 -4.24
N ALA A 196 25.53 -1.36 -5.35
CA ALA A 196 26.43 -1.54 -6.48
C ALA A 196 27.90 -1.26 -6.09
N GLY A 197 28.14 -0.18 -5.35
CA GLY A 197 29.46 0.18 -4.83
C GLY A 197 30.03 -0.86 -3.86
N ALA A 198 29.20 -1.39 -2.96
CA ALA A 198 29.59 -2.47 -2.05
C ALA A 198 29.91 -3.77 -2.79
N ALA A 199 29.08 -4.17 -3.76
CA ALA A 199 29.31 -5.36 -4.58
C ALA A 199 30.60 -5.24 -5.42
N TRP A 200 30.85 -4.07 -5.99
CA TRP A 200 32.09 -3.78 -6.72
C TRP A 200 33.32 -3.83 -5.82
N SER A 201 33.24 -3.25 -4.63
CA SER A 201 34.33 -3.26 -3.64
C SER A 201 34.65 -4.68 -3.16
N ILE A 202 33.64 -5.53 -2.96
CA ILE A 202 33.83 -6.94 -2.61
C ILE A 202 34.51 -7.71 -3.75
N ARG A 203 34.09 -7.48 -5.02
CA ARG A 203 34.72 -8.12 -6.20
C ARG A 203 36.15 -7.66 -6.42
N ARG A 204 36.49 -6.43 -6.04
CA ARG A 204 37.84 -5.84 -6.16
C ARG A 204 38.77 -6.14 -5.00
N ARG A 205 38.31 -6.81 -3.94
CA ARG A 205 39.23 -7.26 -2.88
C ARG A 205 40.26 -8.21 -3.53
N PRO A 206 41.56 -7.88 -3.50
CA PRO A 206 42.57 -8.76 -4.05
C PRO A 206 42.44 -10.12 -3.35
N ARG A 207 42.42 -11.20 -4.14
CA ARG A 207 42.49 -12.54 -3.57
C ARG A 207 43.72 -12.58 -2.66
N PRO A 208 43.62 -13.06 -1.41
CA PRO A 208 44.80 -13.30 -0.62
C PRO A 208 45.69 -14.22 -1.45
N VAL A 209 46.86 -13.72 -1.83
CA VAL A 209 47.88 -14.51 -2.52
C VAL A 209 48.25 -15.61 -1.54
N GLY A 210 47.71 -16.81 -1.78
CA GLY A 210 47.98 -17.96 -0.94
C GLY A 210 49.41 -18.41 -1.14
N ALA A 211 50.19 -18.32 -0.06
CA ALA A 211 51.30 -19.17 0.36
C ALA A 211 52.44 -19.47 -0.63
N ILE A 212 53.66 -19.19 -0.19
CA ILE A 212 54.81 -20.01 -0.57
C ILE A 212 55.38 -20.58 0.73
N ALA A 213 55.37 -21.92 0.79
CA ALA A 213 56.10 -22.87 1.65
C ALA A 213 56.49 -22.46 3.08
#